data_AF-A0AAW7YW15-F1
#
_entry.id   AF-A0AAW7YW15-F1
#
_cell.length_a   1.000
_cell.length_b   1.000
_cell.length_c   1.000
_cell.angle_alpha   90.00
_cell.angle_beta   90.00
_cell.angle_gamma   90.00
#
_symmetry.space_group_name_H-M   'P 1'
#
loop_
_entity.id
_entity.type
_entity.pdbx_description
1 polymer ?
#
loop_
_entity_poly.entity_id
_entity_poly.type
_entity_poly.pdbx_seq_one_letter_code
_entity_poly.pdbx_strand_id
1 'polypeptide(L)' 'VSFNDPEIKAQFATFDSPKGYGEGRGYLVMPTNLEGSAPVVLVIHENRGLNPYVKDVARRLAKDGFIAFAPDALHSLG' A
#
# COMPACT_ATOMS: atom_id res chain seq x y z
N VAL A 1 -13.37 0.61 2.15
CA VAL A 1 -13.22 1.88 1.39
C VAL A 1 -13.19 1.54 -0.08
N SER A 2 -14.02 2.18 -0.91
CA SER A 2 -14.05 1.91 -2.35
C SER A 2 -12.65 2.16 -2.96
N PHE A 3 -12.27 1.37 -3.97
CA PHE A 3 -11.01 1.62 -4.68
C PHE A 3 -11.06 2.92 -5.50
N ASN A 4 -12.27 3.40 -5.83
CA ASN A 4 -12.53 4.66 -6.52
C ASN A 4 -12.97 5.78 -5.55
N ASP A 5 -12.71 5.65 -4.25
CA ASP A 5 -13.02 6.71 -3.30
C ASP A 5 -12.20 7.96 -3.66
N PRO A 6 -12.83 9.11 -3.94
CA PRO A 6 -12.15 10.30 -4.46
C PRO A 6 -11.20 10.95 -3.45
N GLU A 7 -11.29 10.58 -2.17
CA GLU A 7 -10.42 11.11 -1.11
C GLU A 7 -9.08 10.39 -1.01
N ILE A 8 -8.87 9.32 -1.80
CA ILE A 8 -7.62 8.57 -1.84
C ILE A 8 -7.15 8.34 -3.27
N LYS A 9 -5.83 8.19 -3.42
CA LYS A 9 -5.17 7.74 -4.64
C LYS A 9 -4.46 6.43 -4.35
N ALA A 10 -4.95 5.36 -4.95
CA ALA A 10 -4.37 4.03 -4.83
C ALA A 10 -3.63 3.64 -6.12
N GLN A 11 -2.40 3.14 -5.99
CA GLN A 11 -1.61 2.66 -7.09
C GLN A 11 -0.69 1.52 -6.64
N PHE A 12 -0.18 0.75 -7.60
CA PHE A 12 0.96 -0.10 -7.32
C PHE A 12 2.25 0.69 -7.49
N ALA A 13 3.21 0.43 -6.62
CA ALA A 13 4.56 0.97 -6.72
C ALA A 13 5.56 -0.17 -6.59
N THR A 14 6.63 -0.12 -7.39
CA THR A 14 7.79 -0.98 -7.22
C THR A 14 8.83 -0.32 -6.32
N PHE A 15 9.70 -1.12 -5.72
CA PHE A 15 10.77 -0.65 -4.85
C PHE A 15 11.95 -1.63 -4.85
N ASP A 16 13.16 -1.10 -4.66
CA ASP A 16 14.35 -1.93 -4.55
C ASP A 16 14.34 -2.75 -3.25
N SER A 17 14.54 -4.06 -3.39
CA SER A 17 14.71 -5.01 -2.29
C SER A 17 15.95 -5.89 -2.54
N PRO A 18 17.17 -5.30 -2.61
CA PRO A 18 18.39 -6.01 -3.01
C PRO A 18 18.82 -7.08 -2.01
N LYS A 19 18.35 -6.99 -0.76
CA LYS A 19 18.56 -8.02 0.29
C LYS A 19 17.38 -8.98 0.43
N GLY A 20 16.36 -8.83 -0.41
CA GLY A 20 15.18 -9.70 -0.50
C GLY A 20 15.08 -10.29 -1.90
N TYR A 21 13.99 -9.95 -2.61
CA TYR A 21 13.68 -10.52 -3.93
C TYR A 21 14.12 -9.67 -5.13
N GLY A 22 15.10 -8.78 -4.96
CA GLY A 22 15.57 -7.89 -6.03
C GLY A 22 14.67 -6.66 -6.18
N GLU A 23 13.53 -6.80 -6.86
CA GLU A 23 12.49 -5.77 -6.95
C GLU A 23 11.23 -6.25 -6.23
N GLY A 24 10.73 -5.43 -5.30
CA GLY A 24 9.45 -5.63 -4.66
C GLY A 24 8.36 -4.81 -5.31
N ARG A 25 7.11 -5.20 -5.10
CA ARG A 25 5.93 -4.41 -5.46
C ARG A 25 5.02 -4.31 -4.25
N GLY A 26 4.30 -3.21 -4.13
CA GLY A 26 3.29 -3.03 -3.10
C GLY A 26 2.16 -2.14 -3.56
N TYR A 27 1.10 -2.10 -2.76
CA TYR A 27 -0.05 -1.23 -2.94
C TYR A 27 0.15 0.03 -2.09
N LEU A 28 0.36 1.14 -2.77
CA LEU A 28 0.53 2.47 -2.19
C LEU A 28 -0.80 3.21 -2.24
N VAL A 29 -1.25 3.70 -1.10
CA VAL A 29 -2.45 4.53 -0.99
C VAL A 29 -2.09 5.83 -0.28
N MET A 30 -2.44 6.94 -0.91
CA MET A 30 -2.20 8.29 -0.39
C MET A 30 -3.52 9.05 -0.30
N PRO A 31 -3.72 9.93 0.69
CA PRO A 31 -4.83 10.89 0.68
C PRO A 31 -4.70 11.83 -0.54
N THR A 32 -5.81 12.21 -1.18
CA THR A 32 -5.75 13.14 -2.33
C THR A 32 -5.51 14.59 -1.91
N ASN A 33 -5.97 14.97 -0.72
CA ASN A 33 -5.82 16.33 -0.18
C ASN A 33 -4.60 16.47 0.74
N LEU A 34 -3.47 15.83 0.40
CA LEU A 34 -2.27 15.89 1.21
C LEU A 34 -1.51 17.21 0.95
N GLU A 35 -1.48 18.11 1.95
CA GLU A 35 -0.62 19.29 1.93
C GLU A 35 0.69 18.99 2.67
N GLY A 36 1.79 18.87 1.93
CA GLY A 36 3.11 18.59 2.51
C GLY A 36 3.35 17.10 2.82
N SER A 37 3.95 16.81 3.97
CA SER A 37 4.31 15.44 4.37
C SER A 37 3.28 14.83 5.33
N ALA A 38 3.09 13.51 5.25
CA ALA A 38 2.25 12.76 6.17
C ALA A 38 3.00 11.58 6.80
N PRO A 39 2.59 11.15 8.00
CA PRO A 39 3.08 9.91 8.58
C PRO A 39 2.79 8.72 7.66
N VAL A 40 3.74 7.80 7.60
CA VAL A 40 3.67 6.60 6.76
C VAL A 40 3.38 5.38 7.63
N VAL A 41 2.43 4.56 7.21
CA VAL A 41 2.11 3.26 7.82
C VAL A 41 2.45 2.14 6.84
N LEU A 42 3.30 1.21 7.29
CA LEU A 42 3.58 -0.03 6.57
C LEU A 42 2.56 -1.10 6.98
N VAL A 43 1.80 -1.61 6.04
CA VAL A 43 0.75 -2.60 6.27
C VAL A 43 1.25 -3.97 5.81
N ILE A 44 1.55 -4.85 6.78
CA ILE A 44 2.03 -6.20 6.49
C ILE A 44 0.84 -7.16 6.40
N HIS A 45 0.76 -7.89 5.28
CA HIS A 45 -0.28 -8.90 5.07
C HIS A 45 -0.03 -10.17 5.90
N GLU A 46 -1.05 -11.03 5.96
CA GLU A 46 -1.00 -12.33 6.62
C GLU A 46 -0.32 -13.41 5.74
N ASN A 47 -0.53 -14.70 6.02
CA ASN A 47 0.15 -15.82 5.35
C ASN A 47 -0.29 -16.12 3.91
N ARG A 48 -1.01 -15.21 3.24
CA ARG A 48 -1.57 -15.40 1.88
C ARG A 48 -1.33 -14.22 0.93
N GLY A 49 -0.33 -13.39 1.19
CA GLY A 49 0.02 -12.28 0.31
C GLY A 49 -0.97 -11.12 0.35
N LEU A 50 -0.81 -10.20 -0.60
CA LEU A 50 -1.57 -8.95 -0.67
C LEU A 50 -2.99 -9.13 -1.23
N ASN A 51 -3.89 -9.65 -0.38
CA ASN A 51 -5.28 -9.91 -0.72
C ASN A 51 -6.17 -8.62 -0.71
N PRO A 52 -7.44 -8.69 -1.20
CA PRO A 52 -8.34 -7.53 -1.20
C PRO A 52 -8.62 -6.91 0.17
N TYR A 53 -8.60 -7.71 1.24
CA TYR A 53 -8.81 -7.22 2.60
C TYR A 53 -7.65 -6.33 3.06
N VAL A 54 -6.40 -6.75 2.86
CA VAL A 54 -5.21 -5.95 3.22
C VAL A 54 -5.17 -4.65 2.42
N LYS A 55 -5.51 -4.71 1.13
CA LYS A 55 -5.65 -3.49 0.30
C LYS A 55 -6.73 -2.56 0.88
N ASP A 56 -7.82 -3.10 1.43
CA ASP A 56 -8.85 -2.29 2.09
C ASP A 56 -8.37 -1.64 3.38
N VAL A 57 -7.57 -2.34 4.19
CA VAL A 57 -6.93 -1.78 5.38
C VAL A 57 -6.02 -0.60 5.01
N ALA A 58 -5.20 -0.73 3.95
CA ALA A 58 -4.39 0.38 3.45
C ALA A 58 -5.24 1.58 3.01
N ARG A 59 -6.39 1.34 2.35
CA ARG A 59 -7.32 2.42 1.98
C ARG A 59 -7.97 3.10 3.18
N ARG A 60 -8.30 2.36 4.25
CA ARG A 60 -8.84 2.93 5.50
C ARG A 60 -7.83 3.86 6.17
N LEU A 61 -6.57 3.43 6.26
CA LEU A 61 -5.49 4.26 6.81
C LEU A 61 -5.27 5.55 5.99
N ALA A 62 -5.38 5.47 4.66
CA ALA A 62 -5.31 6.65 3.83
C ALA A 62 -6.50 7.61 4.01
N LYS A 63 -7.71 7.10 4.29
CA LYS A 63 -8.85 7.92 4.69
C LYS A 63 -8.63 8.61 6.03
N ASP A 64 -7.87 8.00 6.92
CA ASP A 64 -7.49 8.56 8.23
C ASP A 64 -6.29 9.53 8.14
N GLY A 65 -5.82 9.86 6.92
CA GLY A 65 -4.78 10.87 6.69
C GLY A 65 -3.34 10.34 6.65
N PHE A 66 -3.13 9.02 6.70
CA PHE A 66 -1.81 8.41 6.59
C PHE A 66 -1.44 8.11 5.14
N ILE A 67 -0.15 8.11 4.82
CA ILE A 67 0.31 7.39 3.62
C ILE A 67 0.42 5.92 4.00
N ALA A 68 -0.32 5.05 3.32
CA ALA A 68 -0.30 3.62 3.60
C ALA A 68 0.41 2.86 2.48
N PHE A 69 1.40 2.06 2.82
CA PHE A 69 2.07 1.16 1.87
C PHE A 69 1.92 -0.29 2.33
N ALA A 70 1.38 -1.14 1.46
CA ALA A 70 1.21 -2.56 1.71
C ALA A 70 2.08 -3.37 0.72
N PRO A 71 3.30 -3.78 1.11
CA PRO A 71 4.15 -4.62 0.28
C PRO A 71 3.50 -5.97 -0.02
N ASP A 72 3.72 -6.51 -1.22
CA ASP A 72 3.35 -7.87 -1.57
C ASP A 72 4.58 -8.77 -1.51
N ALA A 73 4.74 -9.49 -0.40
CA ALA A 73 5.88 -10.37 -0.21
C ALA A 73 5.84 -11.61 -1.11
N LEU A 74 4.71 -11.89 -1.76
CA LEU A 74 4.57 -12.99 -2.72
C LEU A 74 4.72 -12.53 -4.18
N HIS A 75 4.95 -11.24 -4.44
CA HIS A 75 5.08 -10.71 -5.81
C HIS A 75 6.16 -11.42 -6.63
N SER A 76 7.25 -11.83 -6.00
CA SER A 76 8.37 -12.52 -6.62
C SER A 76 8.07 -13.97 -7.03
N LEU A 77 6.96 -14.54 -6.57
CA LEU A 77 6.57 -15.93 -6.83
C LEU A 77 5.64 -16.09 -8.05
N GLY A 78 5.21 -15.00 -8.69
CA GLY A 78 4.37 -15.02 -9.90
C GLY A 78 3.33 -13.90 -9.96
#